data_AF-A0A8H5H329-F1
#
_entry.id   AF-A0A8H5H329-F1
#
_cell.length_a   1.000
_cell.length_b   1.000
_cell.length_c   1.000
_cell.angle_alpha   90.00
_cell.angle_beta   90.00
_cell.angle_gamma   90.00
#
_symmetry.space_group_name_H-M   'P 1'
#
loop_
_entity.id
_entity.type
_entity.pdbx_description
1 polymer ?
#
loop_
_entity_poly.entity_id
_entity_poly.type
_entity_poly.pdbx_seq_one_letter_code
_entity_poly.pdbx_strand_id
1 'polypeptide(L)'
;MAFMCKKCKKAFRKDMSTYEESDEYCPHCDNHYVLEAKTPQAVVGVEGDDARVDNRMLKDDRVQQIHTRSIFAEEDLSDRLDWS
;
A
#
# COMPACT_ATOMS: atom_id res chain seq x y z
N MET A 1 -19.17 27.50 -15.89
CA MET A 1 -17.87 27.08 -15.30
C MET A 1 -16.80 27.07 -16.40
N ALA A 2 -15.52 27.27 -16.08
CA ALA A 2 -14.42 27.18 -17.04
C ALA A 2 -13.52 25.99 -16.68
N PHE A 3 -13.21 25.15 -17.66
CA PHE A 3 -12.42 23.92 -17.50
C PHE A 3 -11.26 23.88 -18.50
N MET A 4 -10.26 23.07 -18.19
CA MET A 4 -9.13 22.81 -19.08
C MET A 4 -9.03 21.32 -19.34
N CYS A 5 -9.07 20.92 -20.61
CA CYS A 5 -8.98 19.51 -20.97
C CYS A 5 -7.56 18.98 -20.79
N LYS A 6 -7.38 17.85 -20.12
CA LYS A 6 -6.07 17.22 -19.90
C LYS A 6 -5.44 16.68 -21.20
N LYS A 7 -6.26 16.22 -22.15
CA LYS A 7 -5.79 15.60 -23.40
C LYS A 7 -5.35 16.64 -24.44
N CYS A 8 -6.18 17.65 -24.71
CA CYS A 8 -5.89 18.67 -25.72
C CYS A 8 -5.33 19.99 -25.16
N LYS A 9 -5.28 20.17 -23.84
CA LYS A 9 -4.81 21.39 -23.13
C LYS A 9 -5.55 22.68 -23.53
N LYS A 10 -6.70 22.56 -24.20
CA LYS A 10 -7.55 23.70 -24.55
C LYS A 10 -8.48 24.02 -23.38
N ALA A 11 -8.63 25.32 -23.11
CA ALA A 11 -9.64 25.82 -22.19
C ALA A 11 -11.01 25.84 -22.88
N PHE A 12 -12.04 25.40 -22.17
CA PHE A 12 -13.42 25.47 -22.64
C PHE A 12 -14.33 25.93 -21.49
N ARG A 13 -15.51 26.44 -21.85
CA ARG A 13 -16.53 26.84 -20.87
C ARG A 13 -17.76 25.96 -21.04
N LYS A 14 -18.30 25.52 -19.92
CA LYS A 14 -19.54 24.74 -19.87
C LYS A 14 -20.47 25.34 -18.83
N ASP A 15 -21.72 25.56 -19.22
CA ASP A 15 -22.77 25.99 -18.31
C ASP A 15 -23.26 24.79 -17.50
N MET A 16 -23.23 24.92 -16.17
CA MET A 16 -23.57 23.84 -15.23
C MET A 16 -25.03 23.90 -14.77
N SER A 17 -25.82 24.85 -15.28
CA SER A 17 -27.24 24.98 -14.94
C SER A 17 -28.10 23.90 -15.58
N THR A 18 -27.65 23.38 -16.72
CA THR A 18 -28.31 22.30 -17.46
C THR A 18 -27.21 21.32 -17.84
N TYR A 19 -27.26 20.11 -17.28
CA TYR A 19 -26.21 19.11 -17.42
C TYR A 19 -26.78 17.87 -18.09
N GLU A 20 -26.29 17.56 -19.30
CA GLU A 20 -26.69 16.38 -20.08
C GLU A 20 -25.49 15.44 -20.28
N GLU A 21 -25.74 14.18 -20.66
CA GLU A 21 -24.69 13.15 -20.84
C GLU A 21 -23.67 13.52 -21.94
N SER A 22 -24.08 14.32 -22.93
CA SER A 22 -23.16 14.86 -23.94
C SER A 22 -22.13 15.83 -23.36
N ASP A 23 -22.43 16.39 -22.20
CA ASP A 23 -21.61 17.41 -21.55
C ASP A 23 -20.46 16.81 -20.76
N GLU A 24 -20.39 15.49 -20.63
CA GLU A 24 -19.30 14.81 -19.93
C GLU A 24 -17.98 14.79 -20.73
N TYR A 25 -18.04 15.23 -21.99
CA TYR A 25 -16.94 15.19 -22.93
C TYR A 25 -16.41 16.59 -23.26
N CYS A 26 -15.11 16.67 -23.50
CA CYS A 26 -14.51 17.91 -24.00
C CYS A 26 -14.91 18.15 -25.47
N PRO A 27 -15.44 19.34 -25.84
CA PRO A 27 -15.91 19.63 -27.20
C PRO A 27 -14.81 19.70 -28.27
N HIS A 28 -13.54 19.53 -27.89
CA HIS A 28 -12.40 19.62 -28.80
C HIS A 28 -11.76 18.28 -29.13
N CYS A 29 -11.94 17.25 -28.31
CA CYS A 29 -11.24 15.97 -28.48
C CYS A 29 -11.95 14.77 -27.85
N ASP A 30 -13.22 14.95 -27.48
CA ASP A 30 -14.09 13.92 -26.88
C ASP A 30 -13.46 13.23 -25.65
N ASN A 31 -12.67 13.97 -24.88
CA ASN A 31 -12.14 13.45 -23.64
C ASN A 31 -13.20 13.53 -22.55
N HIS A 32 -13.64 12.39 -22.02
CA HIS A 32 -14.47 12.30 -20.84
C HIS A 32 -13.74 12.93 -19.64
N TYR A 33 -14.31 13.97 -19.05
CA TYR A 33 -13.67 14.73 -17.97
C TYR A 33 -14.32 14.51 -16.61
N VAL A 34 -15.44 13.78 -16.56
CA VAL A 34 -16.11 13.38 -15.33
C VAL A 34 -15.36 12.18 -14.76
N LEU A 35 -14.86 12.30 -13.54
CA LEU A 35 -14.14 11.21 -12.86
C LEU A 35 -15.00 10.71 -11.72
N GLU A 36 -15.08 9.39 -11.56
CA GLU A 36 -15.75 8.78 -10.41
C GLU A 36 -15.06 9.17 -9.11
N ALA A 37 -15.86 9.41 -8.07
CA ALA A 37 -15.37 9.73 -6.76
C ALA A 37 -14.63 8.51 -6.18
N LYS A 38 -13.33 8.65 -5.91
CA LYS A 38 -12.55 7.62 -5.22
C LYS A 38 -12.93 7.60 -3.75
N THR A 39 -13.48 6.50 -3.26
CA THR A 39 -13.69 6.27 -1.82
C THR A 39 -12.35 5.98 -1.15
N PRO A 40 -12.09 6.49 0.07
CA PRO A 40 -10.90 6.11 0.81
C PRO A 40 -11.03 4.63 1.16
N GLN A 41 -10.24 3.77 0.51
CA GLN A 41 -10.07 2.40 0.94
C GLN A 41 -9.27 2.41 2.24
N ALA A 42 -9.78 1.75 3.27
CA ALA A 42 -9.07 1.55 4.53
C ALA A 42 -7.87 0.64 4.27
N VAL A 43 -6.74 1.25 3.92
CA VAL A 43 -5.47 0.54 3.84
C VAL A 43 -4.99 0.39 5.28
N VAL A 44 -4.89 -0.85 5.77
CA VAL A 44 -4.25 -1.13 7.06
C VAL A 44 -2.75 -0.88 6.87
N GLY A 45 -2.32 0.35 7.16
CA GLY A 45 -0.90 0.68 7.27
C GLY A 45 -0.36 0.09 8.56
N VAL A 46 0.63 -0.79 8.48
CA VAL A 46 1.45 -1.11 9.65
C VAL A 46 2.35 0.10 9.87
N GLU A 47 2.03 0.91 10.86
CA GLU A 47 2.92 1.98 11.33
C GLU A 47 4.14 1.31 11.97
N GLY A 48 5.19 1.10 11.16
CA GLY A 48 6.51 0.85 11.69
C GLY A 48 7.04 2.16 12.25
N ASP A 49 6.98 2.33 13.57
CA ASP A 49 7.71 3.39 14.27
C ASP A 49 9.20 3.38 13.84
N ASP A 50 9.83 4.56 13.86
CA ASP A 50 11.22 4.78 13.42
C ASP A 50 12.14 3.64 13.91
N ALA A 51 12.81 2.96 12.96
CA ALA A 51 13.71 1.84 13.23
C ALA A 51 14.87 2.18 14.18
N ARG A 52 15.12 3.47 14.46
CA ARG A 52 16.08 3.93 15.48
C ARG A 52 15.55 3.83 16.91
N VAL A 53 14.24 3.78 17.12
CA VAL A 53 13.60 3.80 18.45
C VAL A 53 13.31 2.38 18.92
N ASP A 54 12.84 1.48 18.05
CA ASP A 54 12.60 0.07 18.40
C ASP A 54 13.29 -0.89 17.43
N ASN A 55 14.48 -1.35 17.81
CA ASN A 55 15.28 -2.30 17.03
C ASN A 55 14.75 -3.75 17.12
N ARG A 56 13.63 -4.01 17.81
CA ARG A 56 13.05 -5.36 17.93
C ARG A 56 12.45 -5.89 16.63
N MET A 57 12.10 -5.00 15.69
CA MET A 57 11.57 -5.37 14.37
C MET A 57 12.67 -5.62 13.32
N LEU A 58 13.94 -5.31 13.62
CA LEU A 58 15.07 -5.63 12.78
C LEU A 58 15.71 -6.95 13.24
N LYS A 59 15.68 -7.95 12.36
CA LYS A 59 16.39 -9.21 12.58
C LYS A 59 17.87 -9.00 12.25
N ASP A 60 18.74 -9.10 13.26
CA ASP A 60 20.19 -9.05 13.08
C ASP A 60 20.73 -10.46 12.77
N ASP A 61 21.21 -10.67 11.54
CA ASP A 61 21.78 -11.95 11.09
C ASP A 61 23.16 -12.25 11.70
N ARG A 62 23.77 -11.31 12.43
CA ARG A 62 25.07 -11.48 13.10
C ARG A 62 24.95 -12.10 14.49
N VAL A 63 23.77 -12.05 15.09
CA VAL A 63 23.53 -12.63 16.41
C VAL A 63 23.38 -14.13 16.24
N GLN A 64 24.35 -14.90 16.77
CA GLN A 64 24.20 -16.36 16.89
C GLN A 64 22.89 -16.63 17.65
N GLN A 65 21.94 -17.29 16.99
CA GLN A 65 20.75 -17.81 17.62
C GLN A 65 21.20 -18.70 18.78
N ILE A 66 20.98 -18.24 20.01
CA ILE A 66 21.18 -19.07 21.19
C ILE A 66 20.11 -20.14 21.09
N HIS A 67 20.48 -21.31 20.57
CA HIS A 67 19.65 -22.49 20.66
C HIS A 67 19.53 -22.81 22.15
N THR A 68 18.47 -22.29 22.78
CA THR A 68 18.15 -22.64 24.15
C THR A 68 17.86 -24.13 24.15
N ARG A 69 18.84 -24.92 24.62
CA ARG A 69 18.69 -26.34 24.87
C ARG A 69 17.49 -26.51 25.78
N SER A 70 16.38 -26.94 25.21
CA SER A 70 15.14 -27.15 25.93
C SER A 70 14.94 -28.64 26.07
N ILE A 71 14.45 -29.07 27.23
CA ILE A 71 14.13 -30.47 27.52
C ILE A 71 13.04 -31.05 26.59
N PHE A 72 12.41 -30.20 25.78
CA PHE A 72 11.37 -30.55 24.81
C PHE A 72 11.86 -30.50 23.36
N ALA A 73 13.14 -30.19 23.12
CA ALA A 73 13.73 -30.24 21.79
C ALA A 73 14.09 -31.70 21.45
N GLU A 74 13.40 -32.26 20.45
CA GLU A 74 13.52 -33.65 20.01
C GLU A 74 14.96 -34.03 19.61
N GLU A 75 15.74 -33.04 19.13
CA GLU A 75 17.14 -33.19 18.72
C GLU A 75 18.13 -33.36 19.89
N ASP A 76 17.81 -32.86 21.10
CA ASP A 76 18.68 -32.96 22.29
C ASP A 76 18.47 -34.30 23.05
N LEU A 77 17.42 -35.07 22.69
CA LEU A 77 17.11 -36.38 23.29
C LEU A 77 17.96 -37.51 22.68
N SER A 78 18.25 -37.44 21.38
CA SER A 78 19.06 -38.46 20.67
C SER A 78 20.51 -38.46 21.15
N ASP A 79 21.10 -37.30 21.40
CA ASP A 79 22.49 -37.17 21.86
C ASP A 79 22.75 -37.82 23.23
N ARG A 80 21.71 -38.01 24.06
CA ARG A 80 21.80 -38.65 25.38
C ARG A 80 21.58 -40.16 25.36
N LEU A 81 21.00 -40.70 24.29
CA LEU A 81 20.64 -42.12 24.18
C LEU A 81 21.73 -42.97 23.52
N ASP A 82 22.74 -42.34 22.91
CA ASP A 82 23.84 -43.02 22.21
C ASP A 82 25.02 -43.45 23.12
N TRP A 83 24.92 -43.28 24.44
CA TRP A 83 25.97 -43.66 25.40
C TRP A 83 25.58 -44.75 26.41
N SER A 84 24.58 -45.58 26.10
CA SER A 84 24.25 -46.81 26.86
C SER A 84 24.36 -48.07 26.02
#